data_AF-A0A4W5M569-F1
#
_entry.id   AF-A0A4W5M569-F1
#
_cell.length_a   1.000
_cell.length_b   1.000
_cell.length_c   1.000
_cell.angle_alpha   90.00
_cell.angle_beta   90.00
_cell.angle_gamma   90.00
#
_symmetry.space_group_name_H-M   'P 1'
#
loop_
_entity.id
_entity.type
_entity.pdbx_description
1 polymer ?
#
loop_
_entity_poly.entity_id
_entity_poly.type
_entity_poly.pdbx_seq_one_letter_code
_entity_poly.pdbx_strand_id
1 'polypeptide(L)'
;MEILVLETSAPYCSADSVNSNKGDFRWPKTLAGILAFLPCAPSTFGYAPHPSGAASHHLTQREKKAWRRCDRAGRWAEDDYTQCPYASEVTRILHELTQMTINTSNAQPLAQQLVAFTSRAGDFSDVMDVIFVTHLVERLTCLVDQRRELGDYISDIASNMMLVEEHILWMAQNEARACTRIVQCVERIADLALTIDTQVISKVSPNIALEAFLIRPSNFQGLLCMAVQRSPLPPLSGQTADGNQDAIGDTLLNFKCHTVNGSGSPASQLSKVQYIEIE
;
A
#
# COMPACT_ATOMS: atom_id res chain seq x y z
N MET A 1 44.05 -9.10 -23.44
CA MET A 1 43.33 -10.25 -24.01
C MET A 1 43.73 -11.45 -23.20
N GLU A 2 42.86 -11.92 -22.32
CA GLU A 2 43.07 -13.15 -21.54
C GLU A 2 42.40 -14.29 -22.31
N ILE A 3 43.14 -15.36 -22.57
CA ILE A 3 42.63 -16.56 -23.25
C ILE A 3 42.54 -17.64 -22.18
N LEU A 4 41.31 -18.00 -21.80
CA LEU A 4 41.04 -19.08 -20.86
C LEU A 4 40.79 -20.37 -21.66
N VAL A 5 41.69 -21.34 -21.54
CA VAL A 5 41.51 -22.68 -22.14
C VAL A 5 40.72 -23.53 -21.16
N LEU A 6 39.50 -23.90 -21.54
CA LEU A 6 38.60 -24.72 -20.72
C LEU A 6 38.55 -26.15 -21.27
N GLU A 7 38.49 -27.12 -20.35
CA GLU A 7 38.25 -28.52 -20.68
C GLU A 7 36.85 -28.67 -21.29
N THR A 8 36.70 -29.42 -22.37
CA THR A 8 35.42 -29.60 -23.09
C THR A 8 34.31 -30.25 -22.25
N SER A 9 34.68 -30.94 -21.17
CA SER A 9 33.78 -31.59 -20.20
C SER A 9 33.42 -30.71 -18.99
N ALA A 10 33.89 -29.46 -18.95
CA ALA A 10 33.65 -28.59 -17.81
C ALA A 10 32.14 -28.41 -17.56
N PRO A 11 31.66 -28.51 -16.31
CA PRO A 11 30.25 -28.30 -15.99
C PRO A 11 29.88 -26.81 -16.10
N TYR A 12 28.64 -26.54 -16.55
CA TYR A 12 28.09 -25.20 -16.69
C TYR A 12 26.66 -25.15 -16.18
N CYS A 13 26.28 -24.01 -15.61
CA CYS A 13 24.89 -23.64 -15.48
C CYS A 13 24.33 -23.24 -16.85
N SER A 14 23.14 -23.75 -17.18
CA SER A 14 22.41 -23.37 -18.38
C SER A 14 22.03 -21.89 -18.35
N ALA A 15 21.86 -21.29 -19.54
CA ALA A 15 21.22 -19.98 -19.63
C ALA A 15 19.80 -20.07 -19.04
N ASP A 16 19.39 -19.03 -18.33
CA ASP A 16 18.16 -19.02 -17.55
C ASP A 16 17.58 -17.59 -17.49
N SER A 17 16.27 -17.47 -17.33
CA SER A 17 15.57 -16.18 -17.24
C SER A 17 14.72 -16.14 -15.97
N VAL A 18 14.99 -15.16 -15.11
CA VAL A 18 14.25 -14.95 -13.87
C VAL A 18 13.47 -13.66 -13.98
N ASN A 19 12.14 -13.74 -13.96
CA ASN A 19 11.26 -12.58 -13.89
C ASN A 19 10.77 -12.41 -12.45
N SER A 20 10.93 -11.21 -11.90
CA SER A 20 10.56 -10.87 -10.53
C SER A 20 10.10 -9.41 -10.43
N ASN A 21 9.62 -9.01 -9.26
CA ASN A 21 9.34 -7.59 -8.98
C ASN A 21 10.59 -6.69 -8.98
N LYS A 22 11.80 -7.27 -9.07
CA LYS A 22 13.07 -6.55 -9.28
C LYS A 22 13.46 -6.41 -10.76
N GLY A 23 12.71 -7.04 -11.66
CA GLY A 23 12.91 -7.01 -13.11
C GLY A 23 13.11 -8.39 -13.74
N ASP A 24 13.35 -8.38 -15.06
CA ASP A 24 13.70 -9.55 -15.87
C ASP A 24 15.23 -9.68 -15.96
N PHE A 25 15.77 -10.81 -15.49
CA PHE A 25 17.19 -11.12 -15.44
C PHE A 25 17.50 -12.32 -16.32
N ARG A 26 18.23 -12.09 -17.41
CA ARG A 26 18.66 -13.14 -18.35
C ARG A 26 20.10 -13.55 -18.08
N TRP A 27 20.25 -14.66 -17.38
CA TRP A 27 21.54 -15.23 -17.00
C TRP A 27 22.17 -15.98 -18.17
N PRO A 28 23.39 -15.61 -18.58
CA PRO A 28 24.10 -16.36 -19.62
C PRO A 28 24.57 -17.71 -19.08
N LYS A 29 24.91 -18.62 -19.99
CA LYS A 29 25.60 -19.87 -19.65
C LYS A 29 26.88 -19.54 -18.87
N THR A 30 26.99 -20.06 -17.65
CA THR A 30 28.05 -19.69 -16.69
C THR A 30 28.82 -20.92 -16.25
N LEU A 31 30.15 -20.83 -16.21
CA LEU A 31 31.02 -21.93 -15.79
C LEU A 31 30.79 -22.27 -14.31
N ALA A 32 30.78 -23.57 -13.99
CA ALA A 32 30.67 -24.05 -12.62
C ALA A 32 31.72 -23.45 -11.69
N GLY A 33 31.29 -23.08 -10.48
CA GLY A 33 32.14 -22.46 -9.45
C GLY A 33 32.30 -20.94 -9.56
N ILE A 34 31.70 -20.28 -10.55
CA ILE A 34 31.77 -18.82 -10.73
C ILE A 34 30.52 -18.13 -10.18
N LEU A 35 30.74 -16.91 -9.67
CA LEU A 35 29.69 -15.95 -9.35
C LEU A 35 29.38 -15.09 -10.59
N ALA A 36 28.18 -15.23 -11.13
CA ALA A 36 27.72 -14.39 -12.24
C ALA A 36 27.10 -13.11 -11.69
N PHE A 37 27.26 -12.02 -12.44
CA PHE A 37 26.66 -10.73 -12.12
C PHE A 37 25.89 -10.19 -13.32
N LEU A 38 24.75 -9.57 -13.06
CA LEU A 38 24.03 -8.77 -14.03
C LEU A 38 23.82 -7.36 -13.46
N PRO A 39 23.95 -6.31 -14.28
CA PRO A 39 23.47 -5.00 -13.87
C PRO A 39 21.96 -5.09 -13.60
N CYS A 40 21.48 -4.34 -12.61
CA CYS A 40 20.04 -4.21 -12.42
C CYS A 40 19.40 -3.62 -13.69
N ALA A 41 18.19 -4.07 -14.02
CA ALA A 41 17.48 -3.58 -15.19
C ALA A 41 17.38 -2.04 -15.14
N PRO A 42 17.63 -1.33 -16.26
CA PRO A 42 17.44 0.11 -16.30
C PRO A 42 15.98 0.42 -16.00
N SER A 43 15.74 1.34 -15.07
CA SER A 43 14.39 1.87 -14.81
C SER A 43 13.79 2.30 -16.15
N THR A 44 12.69 1.69 -16.57
CA THR A 44 12.13 1.86 -17.93
C THR A 44 11.60 3.27 -18.19
N PHE A 45 11.59 4.16 -17.20
CA PHE A 45 11.27 5.58 -17.36
C PHE A 45 12.22 6.47 -16.56
N GLY A 46 12.79 7.47 -17.26
CA GLY A 46 13.74 8.46 -16.71
C GLY A 46 14.87 8.87 -17.67
N TYR A 47 15.18 8.06 -18.69
CA TYR A 47 16.09 8.47 -19.77
C TYR A 47 15.30 8.69 -21.05
N ALA A 48 14.97 9.96 -21.32
CA ALA A 48 14.73 10.37 -22.70
C ALA A 48 15.95 9.96 -23.54
N PRO A 49 15.78 9.41 -24.76
CA PRO A 49 16.89 9.11 -25.63
C PRO A 49 17.49 10.44 -26.11
N HIS A 50 18.47 10.96 -25.38
CA HIS A 50 19.29 12.04 -25.88
C HIS A 50 20.14 11.49 -27.03
N PRO A 51 20.00 12.02 -28.26
CA PRO A 51 20.80 11.59 -29.39
C PRO A 51 22.15 12.30 -29.29
N SER A 52 23.06 11.80 -28.46
CA SER A 52 24.49 12.11 -28.51
C SER A 52 25.21 11.28 -27.45
N GLY A 53 26.21 10.51 -27.89
CA GLY A 53 27.14 9.83 -27.00
C GLY A 53 27.86 10.86 -26.12
N ALA A 54 27.41 10.97 -24.88
CA ALA A 54 28.17 11.57 -23.79
C ALA A 54 27.70 10.87 -22.50
N ALA A 55 28.59 10.06 -21.93
CA ALA A 55 28.43 9.50 -20.61
C ALA A 55 28.29 10.66 -19.60
N SER A 56 27.04 10.96 -19.23
CA SER A 56 26.75 11.94 -18.18
C SER A 56 26.98 11.28 -16.83
N HIS A 57 28.16 11.58 -16.28
CA HIS A 57 28.54 11.63 -14.87
C HIS A 57 27.54 11.07 -13.84
N HIS A 58 27.80 9.84 -13.38
CA HIS A 58 27.67 9.47 -11.96
C HIS A 58 28.73 8.41 -11.58
N LEU A 59 30.01 8.73 -11.81
CA LEU A 59 31.19 7.89 -11.57
C LEU A 59 31.51 7.59 -10.07
N THR A 60 30.53 7.73 -9.17
CA THR A 60 30.70 7.42 -7.74
C THR A 60 29.64 6.49 -7.15
N GLN A 61 28.58 6.15 -7.90
CA GLN A 61 27.69 5.06 -7.48
C GLN A 61 28.18 3.75 -8.10
N ARG A 62 28.67 2.86 -7.23
CA ARG A 62 28.91 1.45 -7.58
C ARG A 62 27.63 0.94 -8.25
N GLU A 63 27.71 0.57 -9.52
CA GLU A 63 26.56 0.06 -10.28
C GLU A 63 25.89 -1.05 -9.47
N LYS A 64 24.59 -0.88 -9.16
CA LYS A 64 23.78 -1.88 -8.45
C LYS A 64 23.67 -3.13 -9.34
N LYS A 65 23.95 -4.29 -8.76
CA LYS A 65 24.04 -5.56 -9.49
C LYS A 65 23.27 -6.65 -8.75
N ALA A 66 22.62 -7.51 -9.52
CA ALA A 66 22.18 -8.81 -9.04
C ALA A 66 23.31 -9.82 -9.23
N TRP A 67 23.36 -10.85 -8.39
CA TRP A 67 24.32 -11.95 -8.57
C TRP A 67 23.66 -13.32 -8.38
N ARG A 68 24.21 -14.32 -9.07
CA ARG A 68 23.87 -15.73 -8.90
C ARG A 68 25.12 -16.58 -8.88
N ARG A 69 25.13 -17.59 -8.03
CA ARG A 69 26.22 -18.55 -7.98
C ARG A 69 25.93 -19.77 -8.84
N CYS A 70 26.87 -20.12 -9.71
CA CYS A 70 26.88 -21.42 -10.36
C CYS A 70 27.67 -22.40 -9.48
N ASP A 71 27.01 -23.43 -8.93
CA ASP A 71 27.68 -24.40 -8.07
C ASP A 71 28.71 -25.25 -8.86
N ARG A 72 29.51 -26.05 -8.16
CA ARG A 72 30.54 -26.90 -8.79
C ARG A 72 29.96 -28.02 -9.66
N ALA A 73 28.68 -28.32 -9.53
CA ALA A 73 27.98 -29.34 -10.31
C ALA A 73 27.29 -28.76 -11.56
N GLY A 74 27.37 -27.44 -11.78
CA GLY A 74 26.72 -26.77 -12.91
C GLY A 74 25.22 -26.51 -12.70
N ARG A 75 24.79 -26.32 -11.45
CA ARG A 75 23.42 -25.88 -11.13
C ARG A 75 23.44 -24.48 -10.53
N TRP A 76 22.44 -23.67 -10.88
CA TRP A 76 22.23 -22.39 -10.23
C TRP A 76 21.87 -22.62 -8.76
N ALA A 77 22.57 -21.92 -7.86
CA ALA A 77 22.43 -22.02 -6.41
C ALA A 77 22.00 -20.66 -5.85
N GLU A 78 22.74 -20.12 -4.88
CA GLU A 78 22.38 -18.88 -4.19
C GLU A 78 22.27 -17.68 -5.15
N ASP A 79 21.33 -16.79 -4.85
CA ASP A 79 21.05 -15.58 -5.61
C ASP A 79 20.81 -14.38 -4.69
N ASP A 80 21.00 -13.18 -5.23
CA ASP A 80 20.77 -11.92 -4.53
C ASP A 80 20.37 -10.83 -5.53
N TYR A 81 19.18 -10.31 -5.32
CA TYR A 81 18.59 -9.21 -6.07
C TYR A 81 18.33 -7.98 -5.21
N THR A 82 18.79 -7.97 -3.94
CA THR A 82 18.45 -6.96 -2.93
C THR A 82 18.94 -5.56 -3.30
N GLN A 83 20.04 -5.46 -4.05
CA GLN A 83 20.58 -4.19 -4.52
C GLN A 83 19.73 -3.58 -5.65
N CYS A 84 18.89 -4.37 -6.33
CA CYS A 84 18.09 -3.89 -7.44
C CYS A 84 16.83 -3.15 -6.97
N PRO A 85 16.51 -2.01 -7.60
CA PRO A 85 15.24 -1.34 -7.35
C PRO A 85 14.07 -2.23 -7.80
N TYR A 86 12.87 -1.92 -7.31
CA TYR A 86 11.66 -2.51 -7.87
C TYR A 86 11.49 -2.05 -9.32
N ALA A 87 10.99 -2.96 -10.17
CA ALA A 87 10.77 -2.69 -11.59
C ALA A 87 9.59 -1.73 -11.80
N SER A 88 8.56 -1.83 -10.96
CA SER A 88 7.45 -0.90 -10.92
C SER A 88 7.85 0.41 -10.24
N GLU A 89 7.56 1.53 -10.91
CA GLU A 89 7.78 2.87 -10.35
C GLU A 89 6.94 3.08 -9.08
N VAL A 90 5.70 2.60 -9.10
CA VAL A 90 4.75 2.71 -8.00
C VAL A 90 5.34 2.04 -6.76
N THR A 91 5.82 0.81 -6.92
CA THR A 91 6.44 0.02 -5.87
C THR A 91 7.73 0.66 -5.35
N ARG A 92 8.52 1.26 -6.24
CA ARG A 92 9.74 1.97 -5.86
C ARG A 92 9.43 3.19 -5.00
N ILE A 93 8.49 4.04 -5.40
CA ILE A 93 8.08 5.22 -4.64
C ILE A 93 7.54 4.80 -3.26
N LEU A 94 6.63 3.82 -3.22
CA LEU A 94 6.09 3.31 -1.96
C LEU A 94 7.18 2.76 -1.04
N HIS A 95 8.12 1.99 -1.60
CA HIS A 95 9.27 1.50 -0.85
C HIS A 95 10.10 2.66 -0.28
N GLU A 96 10.41 3.69 -1.05
CA GLU A 96 11.14 4.87 -0.56
C GLU A 96 10.40 5.59 0.57
N LEU A 97 9.08 5.76 0.44
CA LEU A 97 8.24 6.32 1.51
C LEU A 97 8.33 5.49 2.79
N THR A 98 8.37 4.15 2.70
CA THR A 98 8.51 3.31 3.90
C THR A 98 9.84 3.50 4.63
N GLN A 99 10.89 3.94 3.93
CA GLN A 99 12.20 4.21 4.54
C GLN A 99 12.27 5.57 5.27
N MET A 100 11.31 6.47 5.04
CA MET A 100 11.28 7.77 5.72
C MET A 100 10.89 7.61 7.19
N THR A 101 11.49 8.40 8.08
CA THR A 101 11.05 8.47 9.48
C THR A 101 9.79 9.32 9.59
N ILE A 102 8.71 8.74 10.11
CA ILE A 102 7.42 9.42 10.28
C ILE A 102 7.31 9.96 11.71
N ASN A 103 6.88 11.21 11.84
CA ASN A 103 6.65 11.92 13.09
C ASN A 103 5.45 12.88 12.94
N THR A 104 5.07 13.55 14.02
CA THR A 104 3.91 14.45 14.03
C THR A 104 3.98 15.61 13.04
N SER A 105 5.17 16.06 12.65
CA SER A 105 5.37 17.18 11.73
C SER A 105 5.19 16.80 10.27
N ASN A 106 5.58 15.58 9.88
CA ASN A 106 5.50 15.12 8.49
C ASN A 106 4.36 14.12 8.22
N ALA A 107 3.65 13.66 9.26
CA ALA A 107 2.57 12.68 9.11
C ALA A 107 1.43 13.17 8.21
N GLN A 108 0.96 14.41 8.38
CA GLN A 108 -0.13 14.96 7.58
C GLN A 108 0.21 15.06 6.08
N PRO A 109 1.32 15.71 5.66
CA PRO A 109 1.65 15.78 4.22
C PRO A 109 1.91 14.39 3.62
N LEU A 110 2.50 13.46 4.38
CA LEU A 110 2.66 12.07 3.94
C LEU A 110 1.31 11.37 3.76
N ALA A 111 0.38 11.55 4.70
CA ALA A 111 -0.96 10.96 4.60
C ALA A 111 -1.72 11.49 3.37
N GLN A 112 -1.67 12.79 3.12
CA GLN A 112 -2.25 13.41 1.91
C GLN A 112 -1.62 12.85 0.63
N GLN A 113 -0.29 12.72 0.61
CA GLN A 113 0.41 12.09 -0.52
C GLN A 113 -0.05 10.65 -0.73
N LEU A 114 -0.22 9.89 0.35
CA LEU A 114 -0.63 8.49 0.29
C LEU A 114 -2.09 8.32 -0.15
N VAL A 115 -3.00 9.21 0.25
CA VAL A 115 -4.38 9.26 -0.26
C VAL A 115 -4.37 9.51 -1.77
N ALA A 116 -3.63 10.53 -2.23
CA ALA A 116 -3.52 10.83 -3.66
C ALA A 116 -2.94 9.65 -4.44
N PHE A 117 -1.94 8.98 -3.88
CA PHE A 117 -1.30 7.82 -4.51
C PHE A 117 -2.24 6.61 -4.59
N THR A 118 -3.02 6.37 -3.55
CA THR A 118 -3.98 5.25 -3.49
C THR A 118 -5.28 5.53 -4.23
N SER A 119 -5.56 6.76 -4.66
CA SER A 119 -6.74 7.07 -5.50
C SER A 119 -6.84 6.23 -6.77
N ARG A 120 -5.71 5.72 -7.26
CA ARG A 120 -5.58 4.80 -8.40
C ARG A 120 -5.18 3.38 -7.98
N ALA A 121 -5.57 2.94 -6.79
CA ALA A 121 -5.24 1.62 -6.27
C ALA A 121 -5.71 0.46 -7.17
N GLY A 122 -6.74 0.68 -8.00
CA GLY A 122 -7.14 -0.28 -9.04
C GLY A 122 -6.06 -0.58 -10.10
N ASP A 123 -5.04 0.26 -10.23
CA ASP A 123 -3.89 0.03 -11.12
C ASP A 123 -2.73 -0.73 -10.45
N PHE A 124 -2.86 -1.07 -9.16
CA PHE A 124 -1.82 -1.81 -8.45
C PHE A 124 -1.72 -3.22 -9.00
N SER A 125 -0.50 -3.59 -9.38
CA SER A 125 -0.20 -4.88 -10.02
C SER A 125 0.90 -5.66 -9.28
N ASP A 126 1.62 -5.02 -8.35
CA ASP A 126 2.61 -5.68 -7.49
C ASP A 126 2.02 -5.89 -6.10
N VAL A 127 2.16 -7.10 -5.57
CA VAL A 127 1.80 -7.46 -4.19
C VAL A 127 2.47 -6.52 -3.18
N MET A 128 3.70 -6.09 -3.48
CA MET A 128 4.46 -5.18 -2.64
C MET A 128 3.83 -3.79 -2.53
N ASP A 129 3.04 -3.34 -3.50
CA ASP A 129 2.34 -2.05 -3.43
C ASP A 129 1.38 -2.04 -2.23
N VAL A 130 0.56 -3.08 -2.11
CA VAL A 130 -0.40 -3.25 -1.00
C VAL A 130 0.34 -3.39 0.34
N ILE A 131 1.43 -4.14 0.38
CA ILE A 131 2.22 -4.36 1.59
C ILE A 131 2.86 -3.06 2.07
N PHE A 132 3.41 -2.24 1.17
CA PHE A 132 4.02 -0.96 1.54
C PHE A 132 2.99 0.08 1.97
N VAL A 133 1.84 0.16 1.30
CA VAL A 133 0.73 1.01 1.78
C VAL A 133 0.31 0.59 3.19
N THR A 134 0.18 -0.72 3.44
CA THR A 134 -0.15 -1.24 4.78
C THR A 134 0.85 -0.77 5.84
N HIS A 135 2.16 -0.86 5.56
CA HIS A 135 3.19 -0.38 6.47
C HIS A 135 3.10 1.12 6.75
N LEU A 136 2.80 1.93 5.73
CA LEU A 136 2.66 3.37 5.91
C LEU A 136 1.41 3.72 6.72
N VAL A 137 0.29 3.05 6.46
CA VAL A 137 -0.97 3.23 7.19
C VAL A 137 -0.81 2.87 8.67
N GLU A 138 -0.15 1.76 9.00
CA GLU A 138 0.11 1.39 10.40
C GLU A 138 0.93 2.47 11.12
N ARG A 139 1.97 2.99 10.47
CA ARG A 139 2.82 4.03 11.08
C ARG A 139 2.09 5.35 11.25
N LEU A 140 1.20 5.72 10.32
CA LEU A 140 0.31 6.88 10.47
C LEU A 140 -0.70 6.66 11.59
N THR A 141 -1.24 5.44 11.72
CA THR A 141 -2.20 5.07 12.78
C THR A 141 -1.61 5.30 14.17
N CYS A 142 -0.31 5.00 14.36
CA CYS A 142 0.38 5.26 15.63
C CYS A 142 0.42 6.74 16.07
N LEU A 143 0.05 7.69 15.20
CA LEU A 143 0.07 9.13 15.48
C LEU A 143 -1.33 9.75 15.59
N VAL A 144 -2.40 8.95 15.49
CA VAL A 144 -3.80 9.44 15.51
C VAL A 144 -4.16 10.08 16.86
N ASP A 145 -3.59 9.59 17.96
CA ASP A 145 -3.79 10.14 19.30
C ASP A 145 -3.31 11.61 19.42
N GLN A 146 -2.22 11.93 18.71
CA GLN A 146 -1.61 13.26 18.64
C GLN A 146 -2.22 14.12 17.52
N ARG A 147 -2.65 13.50 16.41
CA ARG A 147 -3.18 14.16 15.21
C ARG A 147 -4.43 13.43 14.71
N ARG A 148 -5.57 13.79 15.27
CA ARG A 148 -6.87 13.11 15.03
C ARG A 148 -7.32 13.12 13.57
N GLU A 149 -6.96 14.15 12.81
CA GLU A 149 -7.22 14.26 11.37
C GLU A 149 -6.58 13.13 10.54
N LEU A 150 -5.57 12.44 11.09
CA LEU A 150 -4.98 11.26 10.45
C LEU A 150 -5.98 10.12 10.31
N GLY A 151 -7.00 10.04 11.18
CA GLY A 151 -8.06 9.05 11.07
C GLY A 151 -8.86 9.18 9.78
N ASP A 152 -9.09 10.40 9.28
CA ASP A 152 -9.77 10.62 8.00
C ASP A 152 -8.94 10.03 6.85
N TYR A 153 -7.65 10.39 6.76
CA TYR A 153 -6.78 9.87 5.72
C TYR A 153 -6.61 8.34 5.79
N ILE A 154 -6.55 7.75 6.98
CA ILE A 154 -6.46 6.28 7.14
C ILE A 154 -7.72 5.61 6.59
N SER A 155 -8.91 6.14 6.88
CA SER A 155 -10.18 5.63 6.33
C SER A 155 -10.21 5.76 4.80
N ASP A 156 -9.80 6.91 4.26
CA ASP A 156 -9.77 7.15 2.81
C ASP A 156 -8.79 6.20 2.11
N ILE A 157 -7.59 6.01 2.66
CA ILE A 157 -6.61 5.07 2.11
C ILE A 157 -7.17 3.66 2.17
N ALA A 158 -7.76 3.23 3.29
CA ALA A 158 -8.34 1.89 3.41
C ALA A 158 -9.47 1.67 2.39
N SER A 159 -10.36 2.67 2.22
CA SER A 159 -11.43 2.65 1.22
C SER A 159 -10.87 2.54 -0.20
N ASN A 160 -9.81 3.30 -0.53
CA ASN A 160 -9.14 3.21 -1.82
C ASN A 160 -8.53 1.82 -2.06
N MET A 161 -7.91 1.23 -1.04
CA MET A 161 -7.27 -0.09 -1.13
C MET A 161 -8.26 -1.22 -1.43
N MET A 162 -9.56 -1.03 -1.18
CA MET A 162 -10.61 -1.98 -1.57
C MET A 162 -10.83 -2.04 -3.08
N LEU A 163 -10.29 -1.08 -3.85
CA LEU A 163 -10.36 -1.07 -5.32
C LEU A 163 -9.26 -1.89 -5.99
N VAL A 164 -8.25 -2.36 -5.24
CA VAL A 164 -7.18 -3.21 -5.77
C VAL A 164 -7.78 -4.54 -6.26
N GLU A 165 -7.21 -5.11 -7.32
CA GLU A 165 -7.62 -6.41 -7.84
C GLU A 165 -7.58 -7.51 -6.74
N GLU A 166 -8.64 -8.30 -6.65
CA GLU A 166 -8.84 -9.32 -5.62
C GLU A 166 -7.66 -10.31 -5.52
N HIS A 167 -7.09 -10.72 -6.66
CA HIS A 167 -5.95 -11.63 -6.67
C HIS A 167 -4.71 -11.02 -6.01
N ILE A 168 -4.44 -9.73 -6.25
CA ILE A 168 -3.33 -9.00 -5.62
C ILE A 168 -3.58 -8.86 -4.12
N LEU A 169 -4.81 -8.51 -3.71
CA LEU A 169 -5.21 -8.45 -2.30
C LEU A 169 -5.05 -9.80 -1.59
N TRP A 170 -5.45 -10.89 -2.24
CA TRP A 170 -5.30 -12.25 -1.73
C TRP A 170 -3.83 -12.62 -1.52
N MET A 171 -2.96 -12.32 -2.49
CA MET A 171 -1.52 -12.55 -2.38
C MET A 171 -0.91 -11.72 -1.23
N ALA A 172 -1.24 -10.43 -1.14
CA ALA A 172 -0.74 -9.55 -0.08
C ALA A 172 -1.24 -9.99 1.31
N GLN A 173 -2.48 -10.49 1.38
CA GLN A 173 -3.04 -11.07 2.59
C GLN A 173 -2.29 -12.35 3.00
N ASN A 174 -1.97 -13.23 2.07
CA ASN A 174 -1.25 -14.47 2.37
C ASN A 174 0.22 -14.20 2.76
N GLU A 175 0.87 -13.23 2.12
CA GLU A 175 2.27 -12.90 2.36
C GLU A 175 2.49 -12.10 3.65
N ALA A 176 1.66 -11.09 3.91
CA ALA A 176 1.92 -10.13 4.99
C ALA A 176 0.70 -9.78 5.85
N ARG A 177 -0.42 -10.51 5.70
CA ARG A 177 -1.71 -10.20 6.37
C ARG A 177 -2.17 -8.76 6.11
N ALA A 178 -1.86 -8.23 4.92
CA ALA A 178 -1.99 -6.82 4.60
C ALA A 178 -3.41 -6.28 4.79
N CYS A 179 -4.42 -6.96 4.21
CA CYS A 179 -5.82 -6.57 4.30
C CYS A 179 -6.32 -6.56 5.75
N THR A 180 -6.01 -7.62 6.52
CA THR A 180 -6.35 -7.69 7.95
C THR A 180 -5.75 -6.53 8.74
N ARG A 181 -4.49 -6.18 8.47
CA ARG A 181 -3.80 -5.09 9.16
C ARG A 181 -4.38 -3.72 8.80
N ILE A 182 -4.79 -3.49 7.55
CA ILE A 182 -5.49 -2.26 7.16
C ILE A 182 -6.83 -2.13 7.91
N VAL A 183 -7.64 -3.19 7.96
CA VAL A 183 -8.90 -3.19 8.73
C VAL A 183 -8.65 -2.88 10.20
N GLN A 184 -7.63 -3.51 10.81
CA GLN A 184 -7.25 -3.22 12.20
C GLN A 184 -6.80 -1.78 12.41
N CYS A 185 -6.19 -1.14 11.41
CA CYS A 185 -5.84 0.27 11.49
C CYS A 185 -7.07 1.17 11.52
N VAL A 186 -8.09 0.87 10.71
CA VAL A 186 -9.39 1.56 10.72
C VAL A 186 -10.10 1.35 12.06
N GLU A 187 -10.15 0.12 12.57
CA GLU A 187 -10.72 -0.20 13.89
C GLU A 187 -10.05 0.60 15.02
N ARG A 188 -8.72 0.73 15.00
CA ARG A 188 -7.97 1.46 16.02
C ARG A 188 -8.24 2.97 16.02
N ILE A 189 -8.83 3.55 14.97
CA ILE A 189 -9.18 4.97 14.96
C ILE A 189 -10.10 5.29 16.14
N ALA A 190 -11.10 4.46 16.42
CA ALA A 190 -12.01 4.70 17.53
C ALA A 190 -11.31 4.65 18.89
N ASP A 191 -10.38 3.70 19.07
CA ASP A 191 -9.62 3.60 20.31
C ASP A 191 -8.72 4.81 20.55
N LEU A 192 -8.10 5.32 19.49
CA LEU A 192 -7.15 6.43 19.57
C LEU A 192 -7.84 7.81 19.58
N ALA A 193 -9.01 7.93 18.94
CA ALA A 193 -9.75 9.19 18.83
C ALA A 193 -10.87 9.35 19.87
N LEU A 194 -11.41 8.29 20.48
CA LEU A 194 -12.41 8.49 21.54
C LEU A 194 -11.72 8.88 22.85
N THR A 195 -12.03 10.08 23.35
CA THR A 195 -11.61 10.60 24.66
C THR A 195 -12.81 11.12 25.45
N ILE A 196 -12.62 11.51 26.71
CA ILE A 196 -13.69 12.07 27.54
C ILE A 196 -14.31 13.33 26.88
N ASP A 197 -13.47 14.12 26.21
CA ASP A 197 -13.87 15.34 25.48
C ASP A 197 -14.42 15.06 24.08
N THR A 198 -14.19 13.86 23.53
CA THR A 198 -14.62 13.45 22.19
C THR A 198 -15.39 12.13 22.30
N GLN A 199 -16.67 12.24 22.62
CA GLN A 199 -17.52 11.10 22.96
C GLN A 199 -18.14 10.40 21.75
N VAL A 200 -18.08 11.01 20.56
CA VAL A 200 -18.59 10.45 19.31
C VAL A 200 -17.59 10.73 18.20
N ILE A 201 -17.33 9.73 17.37
CA ILE A 201 -16.63 9.89 16.10
C ILE A 201 -17.46 9.28 14.97
N SER A 202 -17.45 9.93 13.83
CA SER A 202 -18.08 9.48 12.59
C SER A 202 -17.08 9.72 11.46
N LYS A 203 -16.85 8.69 10.66
CA LYS A 203 -15.94 8.70 9.50
C LYS A 203 -16.63 7.95 8.37
N VAL A 204 -16.72 8.59 7.21
CA VAL A 204 -17.37 8.02 6.04
C VAL A 204 -16.49 8.31 4.83
N SER A 205 -16.16 7.24 4.12
CA SER A 205 -15.41 7.19 2.86
C SER A 205 -16.23 6.34 1.87
N PRO A 206 -15.90 6.33 0.57
CA PRO A 206 -16.74 5.66 -0.44
C PRO A 206 -17.11 4.20 -0.13
N ASN A 207 -16.18 3.41 0.43
CA ASN A 207 -16.36 1.98 0.69
C ASN A 207 -16.35 1.61 2.20
N ILE A 208 -16.17 2.60 3.08
CA ILE A 208 -16.09 2.37 4.55
C ILE A 208 -16.87 3.43 5.29
N ALA A 209 -17.69 3.00 6.23
CA ALA A 209 -18.25 3.86 7.27
C ALA A 209 -17.91 3.34 8.68
N LEU A 210 -17.52 4.26 9.56
CA LEU A 210 -17.18 4.02 10.96
C LEU A 210 -17.95 5.02 11.85
N GLU A 211 -18.70 4.50 12.80
CA GLU A 211 -19.31 5.26 13.90
C GLU A 211 -18.86 4.67 15.22
N ALA A 212 -18.38 5.51 16.15
CA ALA A 212 -18.01 5.06 17.47
C ALA A 212 -18.38 6.04 18.57
N PHE A 213 -18.72 5.49 19.74
CA PHE A 213 -19.32 6.20 20.86
C PHE A 213 -18.65 5.82 22.18
N LEU A 214 -18.53 6.81 23.06
CA LEU A 214 -18.24 6.61 24.47
C LEU A 214 -19.58 6.55 25.23
N ILE A 215 -19.98 5.36 25.67
CA ILE A 215 -21.26 5.12 26.36
C ILE A 215 -21.06 5.01 27.87
N ARG A 216 -22.09 5.41 28.64
CA ARG A 216 -22.19 5.09 30.08
C ARG A 216 -23.04 3.83 30.23
N PRO A 217 -22.50 2.69 30.70
CA PRO A 217 -23.27 1.45 30.83
C PRO A 217 -24.51 1.60 31.71
N SER A 218 -24.50 2.52 32.69
CA SER A 218 -25.64 2.75 33.59
C SER A 218 -26.92 3.23 32.87
N ASN A 219 -26.78 3.91 31.72
CA ASN A 219 -27.89 4.55 31.02
C ASN A 219 -28.10 4.00 29.61
N PHE A 220 -27.29 3.03 29.19
CA PHE A 220 -27.31 2.47 27.84
C PHE A 220 -28.42 1.44 27.68
N GLN A 221 -29.41 1.72 26.82
CA GLN A 221 -30.50 0.78 26.53
C GLN A 221 -30.36 0.11 25.16
N GLY A 222 -29.58 0.71 24.25
CA GLY A 222 -29.33 0.15 22.93
C GLY A 222 -28.76 1.19 21.97
N LEU A 223 -28.45 0.71 20.76
CA LEU A 223 -28.00 1.52 19.63
C LEU A 223 -28.87 1.20 18.42
N LEU A 224 -29.30 2.25 17.71
CA LEU A 224 -29.96 2.12 16.42
C LEU A 224 -29.03 2.68 15.34
N CYS A 225 -28.61 1.85 14.41
CA CYS A 225 -27.79 2.24 13.27
C CYS A 225 -28.57 2.11 11.96
N MET A 226 -28.34 3.04 11.05
CA MET A 226 -28.92 3.02 9.70
C MET A 226 -27.83 3.30 8.69
N ALA A 227 -27.74 2.44 7.67
CA ALA A 227 -26.88 2.58 6.51
C ALA A 227 -27.75 2.86 5.29
N VAL A 228 -27.42 3.90 4.54
CA VAL A 228 -28.11 4.26 3.30
C VAL A 228 -27.07 4.54 2.23
N GLN A 229 -27.02 3.68 1.22
CA GLN A 229 -26.22 3.90 0.02
C GLN A 229 -27.11 4.55 -1.05
N ARG A 230 -26.71 5.73 -1.55
CA ARG A 230 -27.40 6.39 -2.68
C ARG A 230 -26.61 6.19 -3.95
N SER A 231 -27.21 5.49 -4.92
CA SER A 231 -26.66 5.44 -6.27
C SER A 231 -26.88 6.78 -6.98
N PRO A 232 -25.90 7.29 -7.77
CA PRO A 232 -26.09 8.48 -8.59
C PRO A 232 -27.32 8.32 -9.49
N LEU A 233 -28.18 9.32 -9.52
CA LEU A 233 -29.29 9.35 -10.46
C LEU A 233 -28.75 9.28 -11.90
N PRO A 234 -29.33 8.46 -12.79
CA PRO A 234 -28.93 8.46 -14.19
C PRO A 234 -29.09 9.88 -14.75
N PRO A 235 -28.14 10.37 -15.58
CA PRO A 235 -28.28 11.68 -16.18
C PRO A 235 -29.57 11.71 -17.01
N LEU A 236 -30.47 12.65 -16.69
CA LEU A 236 -31.63 12.93 -17.54
C LEU A 236 -31.12 13.24 -18.94
N SER A 237 -31.57 12.46 -19.91
CA SER A 237 -31.16 12.58 -21.31
C SER A 237 -31.46 13.98 -21.83
N GLY A 238 -30.40 14.74 -22.16
CA GLY A 238 -30.51 16.00 -22.88
C GLY A 238 -29.63 17.10 -22.32
N GLN A 239 -28.31 17.00 -22.51
CA GLN A 239 -27.45 18.12 -22.90
C GLN A 239 -26.05 17.61 -23.29
N THR A 240 -25.52 18.30 -24.29
CA THR A 240 -24.41 17.96 -25.17
C THR A 240 -23.07 17.81 -24.45
N ALA A 241 -22.25 16.89 -25.00
CA ALA A 241 -20.89 16.60 -24.59
C ALA A 241 -19.99 17.85 -24.71
N ASP A 242 -19.37 18.23 -23.59
CA ASP A 242 -18.05 18.87 -23.58
C ASP A 242 -17.38 18.69 -22.20
N GLY A 243 -16.12 18.26 -22.20
CA GLY A 243 -15.17 18.42 -21.07
C GLY A 243 -15.23 17.47 -19.87
N ASN A 244 -14.17 16.67 -19.72
CA ASN A 244 -13.70 15.95 -18.51
C ASN A 244 -14.61 14.89 -17.86
N GLN A 245 -14.18 13.63 -18.02
CA GLN A 245 -14.65 12.48 -17.25
C GLN A 245 -14.13 12.57 -15.80
N ASP A 246 -14.79 13.36 -14.96
CA ASP A 246 -14.82 13.15 -13.51
C ASP A 246 -16.22 12.62 -13.16
N ALA A 247 -16.51 11.40 -13.59
CA ALA A 247 -17.73 10.67 -13.24
C ALA A 247 -17.37 9.47 -12.37
N ILE A 248 -16.59 9.71 -11.30
CA ILE A 248 -16.65 8.86 -10.12
C ILE A 248 -17.99 9.22 -9.50
N GLY A 249 -18.99 8.37 -9.72
CA GLY A 249 -20.30 8.54 -9.10
C GLY A 249 -20.12 8.54 -7.60
N ASP A 250 -20.30 9.71 -6.97
CA ASP A 250 -20.33 9.86 -5.52
C ASP A 250 -21.47 9.00 -4.96
N THR A 251 -21.13 7.75 -4.68
CA THR A 251 -21.91 6.86 -3.83
C THR A 251 -21.79 7.43 -2.43
N LEU A 252 -22.74 8.29 -2.07
CA LEU A 252 -22.83 8.86 -0.74
C LEU A 252 -23.38 7.78 0.18
N LEU A 253 -22.48 6.94 0.70
CA LEU A 253 -22.75 6.09 1.87
C LEU A 253 -23.10 7.03 3.03
N ASN A 254 -24.24 6.79 3.68
CA ASN A 254 -24.65 7.54 4.85
C ASN A 254 -24.95 6.55 5.96
N PHE A 255 -23.99 6.42 6.87
CA PHE A 255 -24.09 5.58 8.04
C PHE A 255 -24.26 6.45 9.27
N LYS A 256 -25.32 6.22 10.05
CA LYS A 256 -25.56 6.96 11.30
C LYS A 256 -26.06 6.02 12.38
N CYS A 257 -25.51 6.20 13.58
CA CYS A 257 -25.94 5.49 14.77
C CYS A 257 -26.41 6.46 15.85
N HIS A 258 -27.46 6.08 16.58
CA HIS A 258 -28.01 6.85 17.68
C HIS A 258 -28.12 5.98 18.94
N THR A 259 -27.66 6.51 20.08
CA THR A 259 -27.81 5.86 21.38
C THR A 259 -29.21 6.08 21.94
N VAL A 260 -29.81 5.01 22.45
CA VAL A 260 -31.10 5.08 23.16
C VAL A 260 -30.77 5.14 24.66
N ASN A 261 -31.00 6.30 25.28
CA ASN A 261 -30.65 6.57 26.68
C ASN A 261 -31.88 6.48 27.59
N GLY A 262 -31.76 5.73 28.68
CA GLY A 262 -32.74 5.70 29.77
C GLY A 262 -32.47 6.81 30.80
N SER A 263 -33.53 7.28 31.47
CA SER A 263 -33.44 8.18 32.62
C SER A 263 -32.89 7.43 33.85
N GLY A 264 -31.56 7.30 33.97
CA GLY A 264 -30.89 6.62 35.08
C GLY A 264 -29.84 7.49 35.79
N SER A 265 -29.78 7.37 37.13
CA SER A 265 -28.89 8.07 38.08
C SER A 265 -27.40 7.71 37.94
N PRO A 266 -26.46 8.55 38.44
CA PRO A 266 -25.06 8.47 38.06
C PRO A 266 -24.26 7.47 38.91
N ALA A 267 -23.75 6.42 38.27
CA ALA A 267 -22.56 5.68 38.70
C ALA A 267 -21.67 5.50 37.47
N SER A 268 -20.51 6.17 37.46
CA SER A 268 -19.74 6.42 36.25
C SER A 268 -18.67 5.36 35.98
N GLN A 269 -18.95 4.48 35.02
CA GLN A 269 -17.92 3.88 34.17
C GLN A 269 -18.30 4.22 32.72
N LEU A 270 -17.31 4.40 31.85
CA LEU A 270 -17.50 4.70 30.42
C LEU A 270 -16.93 3.52 29.62
N SER A 271 -17.64 3.10 28.59
CA SER A 271 -17.23 2.01 27.69
C SER A 271 -17.20 2.53 26.26
N LYS A 272 -16.29 2.00 25.44
CA LYS A 272 -16.22 2.31 24.00
C LYS A 272 -17.03 1.29 23.22
N VAL A 273 -17.81 1.75 22.24
CA VAL A 273 -18.53 0.91 21.30
C VAL A 273 -18.29 1.47 19.89
N GLN A 274 -17.98 0.60 18.93
CA GLN A 274 -17.72 0.96 17.54
C GLN A 274 -18.48 0.05 16.58
N TYR A 275 -18.91 0.62 15.46
CA TYR A 275 -19.52 -0.09 14.34
C TYR A 275 -18.81 0.32 13.06
N ILE A 276 -18.40 -0.68 12.28
CA ILE A 276 -17.72 -0.50 11.00
C ILE A 276 -18.47 -1.31 9.97
N GLU A 277 -18.85 -0.64 8.89
CA GLU A 277 -19.45 -1.23 7.71
C GLU A 277 -18.46 -1.06 6.55
N ILE A 278 -18.10 -2.18 5.93
CA ILE A 278 -17.14 -2.29 4.82
C ILE A 278 -17.93 -2.91 3.67
N GLU A 279 -18.15 -2.16 2.58
CA GLU A 279 -18.92 -2.58 1.40
C GLU A 279 -18.03 -3.06 0.25
#